data_AF-A0A3D6BTJ2-F1
#
_entry.id   AF-A0A3D6BTJ2-F1
#
_cell.length_a   1.000
_cell.length_b   1.000
_cell.length_c   1.000
_cell.angle_alpha   90.00
_cell.angle_beta   90.00
_cell.angle_gamma   90.00
#
_symmetry.space_group_name_H-M   'P 1'
#
loop_
_entity.id
_entity.type
_entity.pdbx_description
1 polymer ?
#
loop_
_entity_poly.entity_id
_entity_poly.type
_entity_poly.pdbx_seq_one_letter_code
_entity_poly.pdbx_strand_id
1 'polypeptide(L)' 'KKIREAEMKKIPYMVIVGENEEQENKISVRQHGGEDLGMITVEGLTNIINEDIKKSLKTF' A
#
# COMPACT_ATOMS: atom_id res chain seq x y z
N LYS A 1 8.06 21.28 -8.81
CA LYS A 1 8.86 20.93 -7.61
C LYS A 1 8.08 20.03 -6.62
N LYS A 2 7.27 19.07 -7.09
CA LYS A 2 6.47 18.14 -6.23
C LYS A 2 7.00 16.69 -6.25
N ILE A 3 7.74 16.32 -7.29
CA ILE A 3 8.22 14.94 -7.53
C ILE A 3 9.34 14.57 -6.55
N ARG A 4 10.22 15.54 -6.22
CA ARG A 4 11.31 15.36 -5.26
C ARG A 4 10.86 15.19 -3.81
N GLU A 5 9.67 15.68 -3.45
CA GLU A 5 9.14 15.57 -2.08
C GLU A 5 8.51 14.20 -1.81
N ALA A 6 7.99 13.53 -2.84
CA ALA A 6 7.41 12.19 -2.72
C ALA A 6 8.49 11.11 -2.51
N GLU A 7 9.64 11.23 -3.18
CA GLU A 7 10.79 10.33 -2.96
C GLU A 7 11.40 10.50 -1.56
N MET A 8 11.41 11.72 -1.00
CA MET A 8 11.87 11.96 0.37
C MET A 8 10.98 11.31 1.44
N LYS A 9 9.71 11.01 1.13
CA LYS A 9 8.75 10.51 2.13
C LYS A 9 8.82 9.01 2.39
N LYS A 10 9.68 8.24 1.70
CA LYS A 10 9.87 6.79 1.92
C LYS A 10 8.54 6.05 2.16
N ILE A 11 7.48 6.39 1.42
CA ILE A 11 6.17 5.79 1.69
C ILE A 11 6.24 4.36 1.17
N PRO A 12 6.21 3.33 2.04
CA PRO A 12 6.50 1.96 1.62
C PRO A 12 5.38 1.37 0.76
N TYR A 13 4.18 1.95 0.81
CA TYR A 13 2.99 1.50 0.10
C TYR A 13 2.22 2.67 -0.49
N MET A 14 1.75 2.50 -1.72
CA MET A 14 0.79 3.35 -2.40
C MET A 14 -0.48 2.56 -2.61
N VAL A 15 -1.58 3.04 -2.04
CA VAL A 15 -2.91 2.45 -2.24
C VAL A 15 -3.64 3.31 -3.27
N ILE A 16 -4.19 2.66 -4.29
CA ILE A 16 -4.97 3.28 -5.36
C ILE A 16 -6.41 2.80 -5.18
N VAL A 17 -7.33 3.76 -5.06
CA VAL A 17 -8.76 3.52 -4.93
C VAL A 17 -9.47 4.34 -6.01
N GLY A 18 -10.08 3.66 -6.98
CA GLY A 18 -10.98 4.25 -7.97
C GLY A 18 -12.45 3.93 -7.66
N GLU A 19 -13.36 4.48 -8.46
CA GLU A 19 -14.81 4.22 -8.36
C GLU A 19 -15.15 2.73 -8.55
N ASN A 20 -14.44 2.03 -9.43
CA ASN A 20 -14.63 0.59 -9.64
C ASN A 20 -14.17 -0.22 -8.43
N GLU A 21 -13.06 0.19 -7.83
CA GLU A 21 -12.50 -0.40 -6.60
C GLU A 21 -13.43 -0.20 -5.40
N GLU A 22 -14.03 0.98 -5.27
CA GLU A 22 -15.04 1.25 -4.24
C GLU A 22 -16.28 0.34 -4.39
N GLN A 23 -16.79 0.16 -5.62
CA GLN A 23 -17.92 -0.74 -5.88
C GLN A 23 -17.59 -2.21 -5.57
N GLU A 24 -16.40 -2.67 -5.91
CA GLU A 24 -15.98 -4.06 -5.69
C GLU A 24 -15.38 -4.33 -4.30
N ASN A 25 -15.28 -3.33 -3.42
CA ASN A 25 -14.57 -3.41 -2.13
C ASN A 25 -13.13 -3.95 -2.28
N LYS A 26 -12.49 -3.58 -3.39
CA LYS A 26 -11.11 -3.93 -3.75
C LYS A 26 -10.28 -2.68 -3.83
N ILE A 27 -8.98 -2.81 -3.70
CA ILE A 27 -8.02 -1.72 -3.80
C ILE A 27 -6.73 -2.25 -4.41
N SER A 28 -6.09 -1.41 -5.22
CA SER A 28 -4.81 -1.76 -5.84
C SER A 28 -3.66 -1.26 -4.97
N VAL A 29 -2.71 -2.12 -4.65
CA VAL A 29 -1.59 -1.77 -3.75
C VAL A 29 -0.27 -1.89 -4.48
N ARG A 30 0.54 -0.84 -4.41
CA ARG A 30 1.88 -0.79 -4.99
C ARG A 30 2.92 -0.53 -3.92
N GLN A 31 3.94 -1.37 -3.84
CA GLN A 31 5.06 -1.16 -2.94
C GLN A 31 6.12 -0.25 -3.55
N HIS A 32 6.80 0.48 -2.67
CA HIS A 32 7.99 1.23 -3.03
C HIS A 32 9.15 0.26 -3.30
N GLY A 33 9.49 0.08 -4.58
CA GLY A 33 10.49 -0.91 -5.02
C GLY A 33 10.14 -1.60 -6.34
N GLY A 34 8.92 -1.40 -6.85
CA GLY A 34 8.48 -1.98 -8.13
C GLY A 34 7.68 -3.28 -7.99
N GLU A 35 7.40 -3.72 -6.76
CA GLU A 35 6.48 -4.82 -6.50
C GLU A 35 5.02 -4.31 -6.53
N ASP A 36 4.25 -4.84 -7.46
CA ASP A 36 2.80 -4.61 -7.57
C ASP A 36 2.10 -5.77 -6.87
N LEU A 37 1.35 -5.47 -5.80
CA LEU A 37 0.59 -6.47 -5.05
C LEU A 37 -0.76 -6.77 -5.72
N GLY A 38 -1.10 -6.05 -6.80
CA GLY A 38 -2.34 -6.18 -7.53
C GLY A 38 -3.56 -5.64 -6.79
N MET A 39 -4.74 -6.05 -7.26
CA MET A 39 -6.01 -5.80 -6.58
C MET A 39 -6.25 -6.81 -5.49
N ILE A 40 -6.41 -6.32 -4.27
CA ILE A 40 -6.80 -7.12 -3.10
C ILE A 40 -8.04 -6.48 -2.46
N THR A 41 -8.81 -7.25 -1.71
CA THR A 41 -9.93 -6.70 -0.96
C THR A 41 -9.45 -5.79 0.18
N VAL A 42 -10.30 -4.89 0.64
CA VAL A 42 -10.02 -4.03 1.80
C VAL A 42 -9.65 -4.87 3.04
N GLU A 43 -10.30 -6.01 3.21
CA GLU A 43 -9.98 -6.98 4.28
C GLU A 43 -8.59 -7.61 4.08
N GLY A 44 -8.26 -8.01 2.86
CA GLY A 44 -6.96 -8.56 2.51
C GLY A 44 -5.83 -7.57 2.75
N LEU A 45 -6.04 -6.29 2.40
CA LEU A 45 -5.10 -5.21 2.69
C LEU A 45 -4.88 -5.06 4.19
N THR A 46 -5.95 -5.05 4.98
CA THR A 46 -5.85 -4.88 6.43
C THR A 46 -4.98 -5.97 7.04
N ASN A 47 -5.10 -7.21 6.57
CA ASN A 47 -4.22 -8.30 6.99
C ASN A 47 -2.76 -8.08 6.55
N ILE A 48 -2.53 -7.77 5.26
CA ILE A 48 -1.18 -7.55 4.73
C ILE A 48 -0.48 -6.39 5.44
N ILE A 49 -1.17 -5.26 5.63
CA ILE A 49 -0.64 -4.10 6.36
C ILE A 49 -0.36 -4.48 7.80
N ASN A 50 -1.24 -5.20 8.48
CA ASN A 50 -0.97 -5.64 9.86
C ASN A 50 0.24 -6.57 9.95
N GLU A 51 0.36 -7.54 9.04
CA GLU A 51 1.53 -8.45 8.99
C GLU A 51 2.82 -7.69 8.69
N ASP A 52 2.76 -6.75 7.75
CA ASP A 52 3.91 -5.96 7.35
C ASP A 52 4.33 -4.96 8.42
N ILE A 53 3.37 -4.30 9.10
CA ILE A 53 3.62 -3.50 10.30
C ILE A 53 4.29 -4.37 11.37
N LYS A 54 3.81 -5.60 11.59
CA LYS A 54 4.41 -6.53 12.56
C LYS A 54 5.84 -6.91 12.21
N LYS A 55 6.15 -7.07 10.92
CA LYS A 55 7.51 -7.36 10.41
C LYS A 55 8.43 -6.14 10.42
N SER A 56 7.89 -4.96 10.10
CA SER A 56 8.61 -3.69 9.98
C SER A 56 8.87 -3.06 11.34
N LEU A 57 7.98 -3.28 12.32
CA LEU A 57 8.22 -3.05 13.75
C LEU A 57 9.15 -4.13 14.33
N LYS A 58 10.33 -4.32 13.71
CA LYS A 58 11.45 -4.94 14.41
C LYS A 58 11.70 -4.11 15.66
N THR A 59 11.23 -4.68 16.77
CA THR A 59 11.54 -4.29 18.13
C THR A 59 13.06 -4.19 18.23
N PHE A 60 13.56 -2.98 18.49
CA PHE A 60 14.91 -2.76 19.01
C PHE A 60 14.98 -3.26 20.46
#